data_AF-A0A6C8GXT3-F1
#
_entry.id   AF-A0A6C8GXT3-F1
#
_cell.length_a   1.000
_cell.length_b   1.000
_cell.length_c   1.000
_cell.angle_alpha   90.00
_cell.angle_beta   90.00
_cell.angle_gamma   90.00
#
_symmetry.space_group_name_H-M   'P 1'
#
loop_
_entity.id
_entity.type
_entity.pdbx_description
1 polymer ?
#
loop_
_entity_poly.entity_id
_entity_poly.type
_entity_poly.pdbx_seq_one_letter_code
_entity_poly.pdbx_strand_id
1 'polypeptide(L)'
;MLPGVTGHFYFIHTGVTGHFYFIHMKKQNNLRSLAAQAVEQVVEQGQSLSNVLPPLQQKVADKDKALLQELCFGVLRTLSQLEWLINKLMSRPMTGKQRTVHYLIMVGFYQLLYTRVPPHAALAETVEGAVSIKRPQLKGLINGVLRQFQRQQETLLNEFATSDARFLHPGWLVKRLQNAYPTQWQHIIEANNQRPPMWLRVNRTHHTRDGWLGLLEDAGMKGYPHPDYPDAVRLETPAPVHALPGFAEGWVTVQDASAQGCAVFLAPQNGEHILDLCAAPGGKTDIAELAQ
;
A
#
# COMPACT_ATOMS: atom_id res chain seq x y z
N MET A 1 45.24 -11.13 -62.47
CA MET A 1 44.82 -12.36 -61.78
C MET A 1 43.30 -12.33 -61.63
N LEU A 2 42.60 -13.06 -62.50
CA LEU A 2 41.27 -13.62 -62.23
C LEU A 2 41.49 -15.08 -61.78
N PRO A 3 40.56 -15.78 -61.10
CA PRO A 3 39.10 -15.62 -61.13
C PRO A 3 38.45 -15.53 -59.71
N GLY A 4 37.16 -15.23 -59.53
CA GLY A 4 36.06 -15.27 -60.47
C GLY A 4 34.93 -14.30 -60.16
N VAL A 5 34.26 -13.94 -61.24
CA VAL A 5 33.05 -13.13 -61.35
C VAL A 5 31.87 -14.07 -61.62
N THR A 6 30.65 -13.55 -61.44
CA THR A 6 29.33 -14.00 -61.91
C THR A 6 28.53 -14.82 -60.88
N GLY A 7 27.27 -14.51 -60.59
CA GLY A 7 26.39 -13.49 -61.15
C GLY A 7 24.98 -13.58 -60.56
N HIS A 8 24.18 -12.56 -60.87
CA HIS A 8 22.72 -12.56 -61.01
C HIS A 8 21.89 -12.99 -59.80
N PHE A 9 21.23 -12.01 -59.17
CA PHE A 9 19.88 -12.24 -58.65
C PHE A 9 18.89 -11.29 -59.33
N TYR A 10 18.00 -11.93 -60.08
CA TYR A 10 16.81 -11.38 -60.70
C TYR A 10 15.97 -10.59 -59.69
N PHE A 11 15.47 -9.43 -60.13
CA PHE A 11 14.29 -8.82 -59.53
C PHE A 11 13.11 -9.77 -59.76
N ILE A 12 12.67 -10.45 -58.70
CA ILE A 12 11.32 -11.01 -58.63
C ILE A 12 10.55 -10.17 -57.63
N HIS A 13 9.63 -9.39 -58.19
CA HIS A 13 8.57 -8.69 -57.48
C HIS A 13 7.64 -9.73 -56.84
N THR A 14 7.81 -10.00 -55.55
CA THR A 14 6.74 -10.57 -54.71
C THR A 14 6.75 -9.83 -53.39
N GLY A 15 5.74 -8.98 -53.21
CA GLY A 15 5.61 -8.12 -52.04
C GLY A 15 5.44 -8.92 -50.75
N VAL A 16 6.25 -8.59 -49.75
CA VAL A 16 5.83 -8.59 -48.35
C VAL A 16 6.60 -7.45 -47.68
N THR A 17 5.88 -6.38 -47.33
CA THR A 17 6.39 -5.31 -46.46
C THR A 17 6.64 -5.88 -45.06
N GLY A 18 7.87 -6.30 -44.80
CA GLY A 18 8.32 -6.68 -43.46
C GLY A 18 8.42 -5.44 -42.57
N HIS A 19 7.33 -5.10 -41.88
CA HIS A 19 7.39 -4.23 -40.70
C HIS A 19 8.21 -4.95 -39.63
N PHE A 20 9.46 -4.55 -39.44
CA PHE A 20 10.21 -4.83 -38.21
C PHE A 20 9.52 -4.09 -37.07
N TYR A 21 8.48 -4.70 -36.50
CA TYR A 21 7.97 -4.31 -35.19
C TYR A 21 9.05 -4.66 -34.16
N PHE A 22 9.89 -3.69 -33.84
CA PHE A 22 10.52 -3.63 -32.53
C PHE A 22 9.39 -3.47 -31.51
N ILE A 23 8.80 -4.58 -31.09
CA ILE A 23 7.98 -4.60 -29.89
C ILE A 23 8.94 -4.27 -28.75
N HIS A 24 9.02 -2.99 -28.40
CA HIS A 24 9.36 -2.59 -27.05
C HIS A 24 8.31 -3.24 -26.15
N MET A 25 8.56 -4.49 -25.75
CA MET A 25 7.86 -5.08 -24.62
C MET A 25 8.26 -4.22 -23.44
N LYS A 26 7.48 -3.16 -23.17
CA LYS A 26 7.43 -2.57 -21.82
C LYS A 26 7.26 -3.77 -20.91
N LYS A 27 8.30 -4.08 -20.15
CA LYS A 27 8.28 -5.14 -19.15
C LYS A 27 7.13 -4.77 -18.22
N GLN A 28 5.97 -5.37 -18.44
CA GLN A 28 4.77 -5.03 -17.71
C GLN A 28 5.03 -5.52 -16.29
N ASN A 29 5.37 -4.58 -15.40
CA ASN A 29 5.75 -4.94 -14.05
C ASN A 29 4.50 -5.52 -13.37
N ASN A 30 4.54 -6.81 -13.06
CA ASN A 30 3.44 -7.46 -12.37
C ASN A 30 3.32 -6.86 -10.95
N LEU A 31 2.16 -6.28 -10.65
CA LEU A 31 1.93 -5.56 -9.39
C LEU A 31 2.09 -6.47 -8.16
N ARG A 32 1.77 -7.77 -8.29
CA ARG A 32 1.84 -8.73 -7.20
C ARG A 32 3.28 -9.07 -6.87
N SER A 33 4.12 -9.17 -7.89
CA SER A 33 5.57 -9.30 -7.72
C SER A 33 6.19 -8.08 -7.04
N LEU A 34 5.79 -6.87 -7.45
CA LEU A 34 6.26 -5.64 -6.81
C LEU A 34 5.83 -5.58 -5.34
N ALA A 35 4.58 -5.93 -5.04
CA ALA A 35 4.08 -5.99 -3.67
C ALA A 35 4.84 -7.04 -2.84
N ALA A 36 5.07 -8.23 -3.38
CA ALA A 36 5.81 -9.28 -2.70
C ALA A 36 7.25 -8.85 -2.35
N GLN A 37 7.95 -8.21 -3.30
CA GLN A 37 9.30 -7.68 -3.08
C GLN A 37 9.30 -6.53 -2.07
N ALA A 38 8.27 -5.68 -2.06
CA ALA A 38 8.15 -4.59 -1.10
C ALA A 38 7.95 -5.12 0.31
N VAL A 39 7.03 -6.07 0.49
CA VAL A 39 6.75 -6.71 1.77
C VAL A 39 7.97 -7.49 2.28
N GLU A 40 8.66 -8.21 1.40
CA GLU A 40 9.91 -8.91 1.76
C GLU A 40 10.97 -7.95 2.30
N GLN A 41 11.18 -6.79 1.66
CA GLN A 41 12.13 -5.78 2.14
C GLN A 41 11.73 -5.23 3.52
N VAL A 42 10.44 -5.04 3.77
CA VAL A 42 9.97 -4.55 5.08
C VAL A 42 10.20 -5.60 6.17
N VAL A 43 9.79 -6.84 5.92
CA VAL A 43 9.77 -7.88 6.95
C VAL A 43 11.15 -8.51 7.18
N GLU A 44 11.89 -8.80 6.11
CA GLU A 44 13.18 -9.51 6.21
C GLU A 44 14.38 -8.56 6.32
N GLN A 45 14.26 -7.32 5.83
CA GLN A 45 15.39 -6.37 5.78
C GLN A 45 15.17 -5.15 6.66
N GLY A 46 14.05 -5.06 7.37
CA GLY A 46 13.74 -3.97 8.30
C GLY A 46 13.57 -2.60 7.62
N GLN A 47 13.28 -2.57 6.31
CA GLN A 47 13.06 -1.30 5.61
C GLN A 47 11.67 -0.72 5.90
N SER A 48 11.55 0.61 5.92
CA SER A 48 10.23 1.24 6.00
C SER A 48 9.52 1.20 4.65
N LEU A 49 8.22 0.84 4.65
CA LEU A 49 7.40 0.90 3.44
C LEU A 49 7.35 2.32 2.85
N SER A 50 7.46 3.36 3.68
CA SER A 50 7.53 4.76 3.23
C SER A 50 8.72 5.04 2.31
N ASN A 51 9.79 4.26 2.41
CA ASN A 51 10.99 4.39 1.58
C ASN A 51 10.92 3.45 0.37
N VAL A 52 10.33 2.27 0.55
CA VAL A 52 10.26 1.22 -0.48
C VAL A 52 9.19 1.50 -1.53
N LEU A 53 8.01 1.98 -1.12
CA LEU A 53 6.85 2.10 -2.00
C LEU A 53 6.96 3.23 -3.07
N PRO A 54 7.44 4.45 -2.76
CA PRO A 54 7.45 5.53 -3.74
C PRO A 54 8.26 5.22 -5.02
N PRO A 55 9.48 4.65 -4.95
CA PRO A 55 10.22 4.24 -6.15
C PRO A 55 9.52 3.14 -6.96
N LEU A 56 8.68 2.31 -6.33
CA LEU A 56 7.91 1.27 -7.03
C LEU A 56 6.67 1.87 -7.71
N GLN A 57 6.00 2.81 -7.07
CA GLN A 57 4.86 3.53 -7.64
C GLN A 57 5.23 4.34 -8.89
N GLN A 58 6.46 4.85 -8.98
CA GLN A 58 6.96 5.52 -10.20
C GLN A 58 7.12 4.58 -11.41
N LYS A 59 7.14 3.26 -11.19
CA LYS A 59 7.34 2.25 -12.24
C LYS A 59 6.02 1.72 -12.82
N VAL A 60 4.88 2.21 -12.37
CA VAL A 60 3.54 1.73 -12.75
C VAL A 60 2.64 2.90 -13.14
N ALA A 61 1.57 2.63 -13.88
CA ALA A 61 0.60 3.65 -14.27
C ALA A 61 -0.18 4.17 -13.06
N ASP A 62 -0.73 5.39 -13.12
CA ASP A 62 -1.45 6.00 -12.00
C ASP A 62 -2.62 5.14 -11.48
N LYS A 63 -3.36 4.53 -12.40
CA LYS A 63 -4.45 3.59 -12.07
C LYS A 63 -3.99 2.35 -11.27
N ASP A 64 -2.72 1.97 -11.41
CA ASP A 64 -2.14 0.78 -10.76
C ASP A 64 -1.48 1.11 -9.42
N LYS A 65 -1.16 2.39 -9.16
CA LYS A 65 -0.53 2.83 -7.90
C LYS A 65 -1.41 2.51 -6.70
N ALA A 66 -2.72 2.74 -6.81
CA ALA A 66 -3.68 2.46 -5.75
C ALA A 66 -3.75 0.97 -5.41
N LEU A 67 -3.77 0.09 -6.42
CA LEU A 67 -3.78 -1.35 -6.20
C LEU A 67 -2.45 -1.84 -5.61
N LEU A 68 -1.30 -1.36 -6.10
CA LEU A 68 -0.01 -1.70 -5.51
C LEU A 68 0.06 -1.30 -4.03
N GLN A 69 -0.42 -0.10 -3.70
CA GLN A 69 -0.49 0.39 -2.32
C GLN A 69 -1.42 -0.48 -1.46
N GLU A 70 -2.62 -0.80 -1.95
CA GLU A 70 -3.56 -1.68 -1.26
C GLU A 70 -2.93 -3.04 -0.95
N LEU A 71 -2.24 -3.66 -1.91
CA LEU A 71 -1.58 -4.95 -1.70
C LEU A 71 -0.46 -4.85 -0.66
N CYS A 72 0.40 -3.84 -0.73
CA CYS A 72 1.50 -3.69 0.22
C CYS A 72 1.02 -3.45 1.66
N PHE A 73 0.15 -2.45 1.87
CA PHE A 73 -0.38 -2.14 3.20
C PHE A 73 -1.28 -3.26 3.72
N GLY A 74 -2.09 -3.84 2.84
CA GLY A 74 -2.97 -4.95 3.14
C GLY A 74 -2.22 -6.16 3.67
N VAL A 75 -1.22 -6.64 2.92
CA VAL A 75 -0.42 -7.80 3.31
C VAL A 75 0.32 -7.55 4.63
N LEU A 76 0.91 -6.37 4.84
CA LEU A 76 1.58 -6.05 6.10
C LEU A 76 0.60 -6.01 7.28
N ARG A 77 -0.59 -5.42 7.10
CA ARG A 77 -1.62 -5.36 8.14
C ARG A 77 -2.13 -6.75 8.53
N THR A 78 -2.28 -7.65 7.56
CA THR A 78 -2.82 -8.99 7.79
C THR A 78 -1.72 -10.06 7.88
N LEU A 79 -0.46 -9.68 8.04
CA LEU A 79 0.69 -10.59 7.92
C LEU A 79 0.56 -11.81 8.82
N SER A 80 0.09 -11.64 10.07
CA SER A 80 -0.13 -12.74 11.01
C SER A 80 -1.11 -13.80 10.48
N GLN A 81 -2.18 -13.38 9.82
CA GLN A 81 -3.13 -14.31 9.21
C GLN A 81 -2.53 -15.02 8.00
N LEU A 82 -1.84 -14.27 7.13
CA LEU A 82 -1.27 -14.82 5.91
C LEU A 82 -0.15 -15.83 6.23
N GLU A 83 0.68 -15.55 7.24
CA GLU A 83 1.69 -16.48 7.76
C GLU A 83 1.03 -17.72 8.38
N TRP A 84 -0.03 -17.54 9.17
CA TRP A 84 -0.80 -18.65 9.74
C TRP A 84 -1.37 -19.56 8.66
N LEU A 85 -1.94 -18.99 7.59
CA LEU A 85 -2.47 -19.73 6.44
C LEU A 85 -1.37 -20.50 5.69
N ILE A 86 -0.20 -19.88 5.47
CA ILE A 86 0.94 -20.57 4.85
C ILE A 86 1.33 -21.79 5.69
N ASN A 87 1.44 -21.65 7.01
CA ASN A 87 1.85 -22.75 7.90
C ASN A 87 0.83 -23.89 7.95
N LYS A 88 -0.45 -23.63 7.67
CA LYS A 88 -1.49 -24.68 7.54
C LYS A 88 -1.47 -25.39 6.20
N LEU A 89 -1.12 -24.69 5.14
CA LEU A 89 -1.19 -25.20 3.77
C LEU A 89 0.13 -25.79 3.26
N MET A 90 1.25 -25.40 3.85
CA MET A 90 2.59 -25.79 3.42
C MET A 90 3.34 -26.48 4.56
N SER A 91 3.67 -27.76 4.39
CA SER A 91 4.53 -28.48 5.34
C SER A 91 5.96 -27.94 5.37
N ARG A 92 6.41 -27.31 4.28
CA ARG A 92 7.70 -26.64 4.16
C ARG A 92 7.51 -25.27 3.50
N PRO A 93 7.33 -24.20 4.29
CA PRO A 93 7.24 -22.84 3.76
C PRO A 93 8.46 -22.44 2.93
N MET A 94 8.30 -21.48 2.03
CA MET A 94 9.38 -21.06 1.13
C MET A 94 10.39 -20.17 1.88
N THR A 95 11.66 -20.58 1.88
CA THR A 95 12.75 -19.91 2.59
C THR A 95 13.96 -19.63 1.70
N GLY A 96 14.94 -18.89 2.20
CA GLY A 96 16.21 -18.62 1.52
C GLY A 96 16.02 -18.02 0.13
N LYS A 97 16.59 -18.65 -0.91
CA LYS A 97 16.52 -18.19 -2.31
C LYS A 97 15.10 -18.13 -2.90
N GLN A 98 14.10 -18.69 -2.21
CA GLN A 98 12.70 -18.69 -2.61
C GLN A 98 11.82 -17.82 -1.72
N ARG A 99 12.39 -17.00 -0.84
CA ARG A 99 11.63 -16.23 0.15
C ARG A 99 10.64 -15.25 -0.50
N THR A 100 10.99 -14.62 -1.61
CA THR A 100 10.03 -13.79 -2.38
C THR A 100 8.77 -14.56 -2.82
N VAL A 101 8.86 -15.87 -3.04
CA VAL A 101 7.70 -16.71 -3.42
C VAL A 101 6.74 -16.86 -2.24
N HIS A 102 7.26 -16.91 -1.01
CA HIS A 102 6.46 -16.88 0.23
C HIS A 102 5.55 -15.66 0.23
N TYR A 103 6.14 -14.48 0.04
CA TYR A 103 5.40 -13.21 -0.01
C TYR A 103 4.48 -13.10 -1.22
N LEU A 104 4.84 -13.69 -2.36
CA LEU A 104 3.96 -13.72 -3.54
C LEU A 104 2.70 -14.56 -3.27
N ILE A 105 2.83 -15.69 -2.58
CA ILE A 105 1.67 -16.51 -2.15
C ILE A 105 0.80 -15.71 -1.16
N MET A 106 1.41 -15.01 -0.20
CA MET A 106 0.68 -14.12 0.72
C MET A 106 -0.10 -13.03 -0.01
N VAL A 107 0.48 -12.39 -1.02
CA VAL A 107 -0.20 -11.41 -1.87
C VAL A 107 -1.40 -12.06 -2.58
N GLY A 108 -1.28 -13.32 -3.00
CA GLY A 108 -2.39 -14.10 -3.54
C GLY A 108 -3.51 -14.34 -2.53
N PHE A 109 -3.18 -14.81 -1.33
CA PHE A 109 -4.15 -14.99 -0.24
C PHE A 109 -4.85 -13.68 0.13
N TYR A 110 -4.10 -12.59 0.24
CA TYR A 110 -4.66 -11.28 0.55
C TYR A 110 -5.72 -10.85 -0.48
N GLN A 111 -5.43 -11.03 -1.77
CA GLN A 111 -6.40 -10.71 -2.82
C GLN A 111 -7.68 -11.54 -2.70
N LEU A 112 -7.55 -12.84 -2.43
CA LEU A 112 -8.69 -13.75 -2.29
C LEU A 112 -9.55 -13.44 -1.05
N LEU A 113 -8.96 -12.88 -0.01
CA LEU A 113 -9.64 -12.59 1.25
C LEU A 113 -10.22 -11.17 1.33
N TYR A 114 -9.47 -10.18 0.86
CA TYR A 114 -9.71 -8.77 1.21
C TYR A 114 -9.99 -7.87 0.01
N THR A 115 -9.99 -8.41 -1.20
CA THR A 115 -10.23 -7.62 -2.42
C THR A 115 -11.44 -8.13 -3.19
N ARG A 116 -12.00 -7.25 -4.03
CA ARG A 116 -13.08 -7.61 -4.96
C ARG A 116 -12.56 -8.09 -6.32
N VAL A 117 -11.25 -8.33 -6.44
CA VAL A 117 -10.65 -8.87 -7.67
C VAL A 117 -11.21 -10.28 -7.89
N PRO A 118 -11.77 -10.58 -9.07
CA PRO A 118 -12.30 -11.92 -9.35
C PRO A 118 -11.25 -13.01 -9.04
N PRO A 119 -11.61 -14.10 -8.34
CA PRO A 119 -10.63 -15.08 -7.87
C PRO A 119 -9.75 -15.65 -8.99
N HIS A 120 -10.32 -15.92 -10.17
CA HIS A 120 -9.55 -16.41 -11.32
C HIS A 120 -8.48 -15.42 -11.79
N ALA A 121 -8.78 -14.12 -11.77
CA ALA A 121 -7.84 -13.05 -12.12
C ALA A 121 -6.77 -12.88 -11.04
N ALA A 122 -7.15 -12.92 -9.76
CA ALA A 122 -6.20 -12.88 -8.64
C ALA A 122 -5.21 -14.05 -8.71
N LEU A 123 -5.68 -15.27 -8.99
CA LEU A 123 -4.82 -16.44 -9.19
C LEU A 123 -3.89 -16.26 -10.39
N ALA A 124 -4.44 -15.92 -11.56
CA ALA A 124 -3.67 -15.80 -12.80
C ALA A 124 -2.53 -14.76 -12.66
N GLU A 125 -2.86 -13.57 -12.17
CA GLU A 125 -1.90 -12.48 -11.97
C GLU A 125 -0.84 -12.83 -10.91
N THR A 126 -1.22 -13.50 -9.83
CA THR A 126 -0.27 -13.90 -8.78
C THR A 126 0.67 -15.00 -9.28
N VAL A 127 0.15 -15.98 -10.03
CA VAL A 127 0.95 -17.05 -10.63
C VAL A 127 1.90 -16.48 -11.69
N GLU A 128 1.44 -15.56 -12.53
CA GLU A 128 2.30 -14.90 -13.53
C GLU A 128 3.40 -14.06 -12.87
N GLY A 129 3.13 -13.55 -11.66
CA GLY A 129 4.12 -12.86 -10.84
C GLY A 129 5.39 -13.67 -10.56
N ALA A 130 5.34 -15.01 -10.66
CA ALA A 130 6.50 -15.88 -10.51
C ALA A 130 7.58 -15.60 -11.57
N VAL A 131 7.19 -15.22 -12.80
CA VAL A 131 8.12 -14.89 -13.87
C VAL A 131 8.88 -13.61 -13.56
N SER A 132 8.17 -12.60 -13.05
CA SER A 132 8.75 -11.29 -12.71
C SER A 132 9.75 -11.37 -11.54
N ILE A 133 9.56 -12.30 -10.61
CA ILE A 133 10.52 -12.58 -9.52
C ILE A 133 11.60 -13.60 -9.89
N LYS A 134 11.75 -13.93 -11.19
CA LYS A 134 12.76 -14.88 -11.72
C LYS A 134 12.65 -16.30 -11.15
N ARG A 135 11.41 -16.76 -10.93
CA ARG A 135 11.04 -18.11 -10.45
C ARG A 135 9.91 -18.76 -11.26
N PRO A 136 9.94 -18.73 -12.61
CA PRO A 136 8.85 -19.27 -13.45
C PRO A 136 8.54 -20.75 -13.19
N GLN A 137 9.52 -21.55 -12.78
CA GLN A 137 9.36 -22.96 -12.46
C GLN A 137 8.43 -23.22 -11.27
N LEU A 138 8.14 -22.21 -10.43
CA LEU A 138 7.28 -22.32 -9.26
C LEU A 138 5.82 -21.94 -9.52
N LYS A 139 5.44 -21.60 -10.77
CA LYS A 139 4.05 -21.29 -11.15
C LYS A 139 3.07 -22.38 -10.71
N GLY A 140 3.43 -23.64 -10.91
CA GLY A 140 2.60 -24.79 -10.53
C GLY A 140 2.39 -24.89 -9.01
N LEU A 141 3.44 -24.63 -8.23
CA LEU A 141 3.37 -24.63 -6.76
C LEU A 141 2.47 -23.50 -6.26
N ILE A 142 2.68 -22.27 -6.74
CA ILE A 142 1.87 -21.09 -6.35
C ILE A 142 0.39 -21.36 -6.66
N ASN A 143 0.07 -21.81 -7.88
CA ASN A 143 -1.30 -22.16 -8.27
C ASN A 143 -1.87 -23.28 -7.38
N GLY A 144 -1.07 -24.32 -7.08
CA GLY A 144 -1.46 -25.43 -6.22
C GLY A 144 -1.85 -24.97 -4.81
N VAL A 145 -1.01 -24.15 -4.18
CA VAL A 145 -1.24 -23.61 -2.83
C VAL A 145 -2.46 -22.69 -2.80
N LEU A 146 -2.58 -21.77 -3.75
CA LEU A 146 -3.75 -20.86 -3.83
C LEU A 146 -5.06 -21.63 -4.06
N ARG A 147 -5.05 -22.66 -4.92
CA ARG A 147 -6.25 -23.50 -5.13
C ARG A 147 -6.56 -24.39 -3.94
N GLN A 148 -5.55 -24.88 -3.22
CA GLN A 148 -5.76 -25.63 -2.00
C GLN A 148 -6.40 -24.74 -0.92
N PHE A 149 -5.92 -23.51 -0.78
CA PHE A 149 -6.55 -22.52 0.08
C PHE A 149 -8.02 -22.33 -0.28
N GLN A 150 -8.37 -22.07 -1.55
CA GLN A 150 -9.77 -21.90 -1.95
C GLN A 150 -10.66 -23.10 -1.59
N ARG A 151 -10.14 -24.34 -1.67
CA ARG A 151 -10.89 -25.55 -1.27
C ARG A 151 -11.08 -25.68 0.25
N GLN A 152 -10.17 -25.14 1.04
CA GLN A 152 -10.13 -25.27 2.50
C GLN A 152 -10.45 -23.95 3.23
N GLN A 153 -10.84 -22.90 2.49
CA GLN A 153 -10.87 -21.53 2.98
C GLN A 153 -11.78 -21.37 4.20
N GLU A 154 -13.01 -21.89 4.13
CA GLU A 154 -13.97 -21.80 5.22
C GLU A 154 -13.45 -22.46 6.51
N THR A 155 -12.95 -23.70 6.41
CA THR A 155 -12.39 -24.43 7.55
C THR A 155 -11.20 -23.69 8.17
N LEU A 156 -10.28 -23.21 7.34
CA LEU A 156 -9.09 -22.49 7.80
C LEU A 156 -9.44 -21.14 8.45
N LEU A 157 -10.42 -20.41 7.92
CA LEU A 157 -10.85 -19.14 8.49
C LEU A 157 -11.58 -19.33 9.83
N ASN A 158 -12.40 -20.38 9.96
CA ASN A 158 -13.05 -20.71 11.23
C ASN A 158 -12.02 -21.09 12.31
N GLU A 159 -10.99 -21.85 11.95
CA GLU A 159 -9.89 -22.17 12.87
C GLU A 159 -9.04 -20.94 13.20
N PHE A 160 -8.73 -20.07 12.22
CA PHE A 160 -8.01 -18.83 12.46
C PHE A 160 -8.74 -17.90 13.43
N ALA A 161 -10.06 -17.80 13.33
CA ALA A 161 -10.90 -16.93 14.15
C ALA A 161 -10.87 -17.29 15.65
N THR A 162 -10.47 -18.51 16.01
CA THR A 162 -10.31 -18.92 17.42
C THR A 162 -8.88 -18.77 17.93
N SER A 163 -7.91 -18.53 17.04
CA SER A 163 -6.50 -18.36 17.39
C SER A 163 -6.17 -16.94 17.87
N ASP A 164 -5.10 -16.77 18.64
CA ASP A 164 -4.60 -15.44 19.02
C ASP A 164 -4.02 -14.65 17.84
N ALA A 165 -3.70 -15.32 16.73
CA ALA A 165 -3.24 -14.65 15.52
C ALA A 165 -4.33 -13.77 14.87
N ARG A 166 -5.61 -13.95 15.25
CA ARG A 166 -6.75 -13.10 14.83
C ARG A 166 -6.60 -11.64 15.20
N PHE A 167 -5.76 -11.34 16.20
CA PHE A 167 -5.49 -9.96 16.59
C PHE A 167 -4.64 -9.21 15.57
N LEU A 168 -3.96 -9.91 14.65
CA LEU A 168 -3.07 -9.31 13.64
C LEU A 168 -1.89 -8.51 14.21
N HIS A 169 -1.55 -8.75 15.48
CA HIS A 169 -0.44 -8.13 16.18
C HIS A 169 0.54 -9.21 16.64
N PRO A 170 1.86 -8.95 16.67
CA PRO A 170 2.83 -9.89 17.22
C PRO A 170 2.58 -10.10 18.72
N GLY A 171 2.79 -11.33 19.21
CA GLY A 171 2.42 -11.70 20.58
C GLY A 171 3.05 -10.84 21.68
N TRP A 172 4.25 -10.29 21.46
CA TRP A 172 4.87 -9.37 22.42
C TRP A 172 4.11 -8.04 22.54
N LEU A 173 3.51 -7.54 21.46
CA LEU A 173 2.77 -6.28 21.45
C LEU A 173 1.39 -6.47 22.07
N VAL A 174 0.73 -7.60 21.78
CA VAL A 174 -0.54 -7.96 22.43
C VAL A 174 -0.38 -7.99 23.95
N LYS A 175 0.67 -8.66 24.46
CA LYS A 175 0.96 -8.70 25.91
C LYS A 175 1.23 -7.31 26.50
N ARG A 176 1.93 -6.43 25.79
CA ARG A 176 2.16 -5.05 26.22
C ARG A 176 0.86 -4.25 26.29
N LEU A 177 -0.02 -4.39 25.29
CA LEU A 177 -1.32 -3.72 25.29
C LEU A 177 -2.23 -4.25 26.40
N GLN A 178 -2.26 -5.56 26.63
CA GLN A 178 -3.00 -6.16 27.75
C GLN A 178 -2.56 -5.62 29.11
N ASN A 179 -1.25 -5.45 29.31
CA ASN A 179 -0.71 -4.94 30.57
C ASN A 179 -0.97 -3.43 30.74
N ALA A 180 -0.82 -2.64 29.68
CA ALA A 180 -0.99 -1.19 29.74
C ALA A 180 -2.46 -0.76 29.74
N TYR A 181 -3.33 -1.52 29.07
CA TYR A 181 -4.74 -1.21 28.85
C TYR A 181 -5.63 -2.44 29.13
N PRO A 182 -5.72 -2.94 30.38
CA PRO A 182 -6.36 -4.22 30.69
C PRO A 182 -7.81 -4.35 30.22
N THR A 183 -8.54 -3.25 30.16
CA THR A 183 -9.95 -3.20 29.75
C THR A 183 -10.19 -2.71 28.31
N GLN A 184 -9.16 -2.18 27.64
CA GLN A 184 -9.31 -1.50 26.34
C GLN A 184 -8.44 -2.10 25.22
N TRP A 185 -7.53 -3.01 25.54
CA TRP A 185 -6.57 -3.54 24.56
C TRP A 185 -7.23 -4.15 23.32
N GLN A 186 -8.40 -4.79 23.45
CA GLN A 186 -9.14 -5.32 22.30
C GLN A 186 -9.61 -4.21 21.37
N HIS A 187 -10.13 -3.12 21.93
CA HIS A 187 -10.59 -1.97 21.15
C HIS A 187 -9.42 -1.27 20.45
N ILE A 188 -8.26 -1.15 21.12
CA ILE A 188 -7.03 -0.63 20.51
C ILE A 188 -6.59 -1.51 19.34
N ILE A 189 -6.59 -2.83 19.51
CA ILE A 189 -6.24 -3.77 18.44
C ILE A 189 -7.23 -3.66 17.27
N GLU A 190 -8.53 -3.57 17.55
CA GLU A 190 -9.55 -3.40 16.53
C GLU A 190 -9.34 -2.09 15.76
N ALA A 191 -9.13 -0.98 16.46
CA ALA A 191 -8.87 0.32 15.86
C ALA A 191 -7.59 0.33 15.00
N ASN A 192 -6.50 -0.27 15.48
CA ASN A 192 -5.25 -0.41 14.73
C ASN A 192 -5.42 -1.18 13.41
N ASN A 193 -6.38 -2.12 13.37
CA ASN A 193 -6.65 -2.95 12.20
C ASN A 193 -7.62 -2.29 11.21
N GLN A 194 -8.25 -1.17 11.55
CA GLN A 194 -9.11 -0.43 10.63
C GLN A 194 -8.28 0.24 9.52
N ARG A 195 -8.95 0.60 8.42
CA ARG A 195 -8.35 1.49 7.42
C ARG A 195 -8.23 2.88 8.05
N PRO A 196 -7.04 3.53 8.02
CA PRO A 196 -6.86 4.80 8.70
C PRO A 196 -7.72 5.87 8.02
N PRO A 197 -8.44 6.70 8.80
CA PRO A 197 -9.13 7.87 8.26
C PRO A 197 -8.11 8.86 7.69
N MET A 198 -8.49 9.59 6.64
CA MET A 198 -7.70 10.72 6.15
C MET A 198 -8.13 11.98 6.88
N TRP A 199 -7.28 12.45 7.78
CA TRP A 199 -7.44 13.71 8.49
C TRP A 199 -6.67 14.82 7.78
N LEU A 200 -7.30 15.99 7.77
CA LEU A 200 -6.80 17.22 7.18
C LEU A 200 -6.82 18.33 8.22
N ARG A 201 -5.82 19.19 8.17
CA ARG A 201 -5.77 20.47 8.89
C ARG A 201 -6.10 21.59 7.92
N VAL A 202 -7.18 22.32 8.17
CA VAL A 202 -7.47 23.56 7.43
C VAL A 202 -6.54 24.66 7.91
N ASN A 203 -5.95 25.40 6.98
CA ASN A 203 -5.12 26.56 7.30
C ASN A 203 -6.01 27.79 7.55
N ARG A 204 -6.13 28.15 8.83
CA ARG A 204 -7.00 29.25 9.29
C ARG A 204 -6.62 30.64 8.76
N THR A 205 -5.40 30.83 8.24
CA THR A 205 -5.00 32.09 7.60
C THR A 205 -5.71 32.33 6.27
N HIS A 206 -6.22 31.26 5.64
CA HIS A 206 -6.93 31.32 4.36
C HIS A 206 -8.43 31.08 4.51
N HIS A 207 -8.83 30.08 5.30
CA HIS A 207 -10.24 29.69 5.44
C HIS A 207 -10.56 29.26 6.87
N THR A 208 -11.79 29.53 7.32
CA THR A 208 -12.35 28.79 8.46
C THR A 208 -12.57 27.33 8.06
N ARG A 209 -12.57 26.41 9.03
CA ARG A 209 -12.87 24.98 8.78
C ARG A 209 -14.18 24.81 8.01
N ASP A 210 -15.23 25.49 8.44
CA ASP A 210 -16.55 25.35 7.83
C ASP A 210 -16.61 25.98 6.44
N GLY A 211 -15.88 27.08 6.22
CA GLY A 211 -15.73 27.67 4.88
C GLY A 211 -15.00 26.72 3.92
N TRP A 212 -13.95 26.05 4.38
CA TRP A 212 -13.22 25.06 3.57
C TRP A 212 -14.04 23.78 3.35
N LEU A 213 -14.86 23.36 4.31
CA LEU A 213 -15.82 22.26 4.12
C LEU A 213 -16.82 22.56 3.00
N GLY A 214 -17.27 23.81 2.85
CA GLY A 214 -18.10 24.22 1.72
C GLY A 214 -17.39 24.01 0.37
N LEU A 215 -16.12 24.41 0.26
CA LEU A 215 -15.32 24.17 -0.95
C LEU A 215 -15.12 22.68 -1.25
N LEU A 216 -15.00 21.86 -0.20
CA LEU A 216 -14.88 20.42 -0.33
C LEU A 216 -16.18 19.79 -0.88
N GLU A 217 -17.33 20.26 -0.39
CA GLU A 217 -18.65 19.83 -0.86
C GLU A 217 -18.90 20.25 -2.31
N ASP A 218 -18.54 21.48 -2.68
CA ASP A 218 -18.60 21.98 -4.07
C ASP A 218 -17.73 21.15 -5.02
N ALA A 219 -16.60 20.62 -4.53
CA ALA A 219 -15.74 19.69 -5.26
C ALA A 219 -16.28 18.23 -5.30
N GLY A 220 -17.48 17.99 -4.78
CA GLY A 220 -18.14 16.68 -4.78
C GLY A 220 -17.56 15.70 -3.76
N MET A 221 -16.84 16.19 -2.75
CA MET A 221 -16.25 15.38 -1.68
C MET A 221 -16.95 15.66 -0.35
N LYS A 222 -16.90 14.68 0.56
CA LYS A 222 -17.54 14.79 1.87
C LYS A 222 -16.51 14.73 2.99
N GLY A 223 -16.62 15.66 3.93
CA GLY A 223 -15.79 15.77 5.11
C GLY A 223 -16.62 15.98 6.37
N TYR A 224 -16.04 15.63 7.51
CA TYR A 224 -16.68 15.74 8.82
C TYR A 224 -15.77 16.52 9.79
N PRO A 225 -16.31 17.50 10.53
CA PRO A 225 -15.56 18.15 11.59
C PRO A 225 -15.35 17.21 12.80
N HIS A 226 -14.44 17.58 13.69
CA HIS A 226 -14.32 16.97 15.01
C HIS A 226 -14.49 18.04 16.10
N PRO A 227 -15.28 17.81 17.16
CA PRO A 227 -15.54 18.82 18.19
C PRO A 227 -14.26 19.27 18.93
N ASP A 228 -13.35 18.33 19.23
CA ASP A 228 -12.13 18.64 20.00
C ASP A 228 -10.98 19.23 19.16
N TYR A 229 -11.11 19.23 17.83
CA TYR A 229 -10.03 19.67 16.93
C TYR A 229 -10.57 20.72 15.95
N PRO A 230 -10.39 22.03 16.25
CA PRO A 230 -11.11 23.11 15.58
C PRO A 230 -10.79 23.23 14.08
N ASP A 231 -9.56 22.91 13.67
CA ASP A 231 -9.14 22.98 12.26
C ASP A 231 -9.25 21.63 11.53
N ALA A 232 -9.72 20.57 12.21
CA ALA A 232 -9.74 19.23 11.66
C ALA A 232 -10.90 18.99 10.71
N VAL A 233 -10.60 18.34 9.58
CA VAL A 233 -11.59 17.72 8.71
C VAL A 233 -11.20 16.26 8.48
N ARG A 234 -12.11 15.33 8.78
CA ARG A 234 -12.00 13.93 8.40
C ARG A 234 -12.72 13.70 7.09
N LEU A 235 -12.01 13.28 6.04
CA LEU A 235 -12.68 12.89 4.80
C LEU A 235 -13.48 11.60 5.00
N GLU A 236 -14.63 11.51 4.34
CA GLU A 236 -15.40 10.27 4.25
C GLU A 236 -14.63 9.18 3.50
N THR A 237 -14.01 9.57 2.38
CA THR A 237 -13.14 8.70 1.57
C THR A 237 -11.80 9.42 1.37
N PRO A 238 -10.66 8.76 1.67
CA PRO A 238 -9.34 9.32 1.38
C PRO A 238 -9.19 9.72 -0.10
N ALA A 239 -8.58 10.88 -0.34
CA ALA A 239 -8.38 11.44 -1.67
C ALA A 239 -6.89 11.72 -1.90
N PRO A 240 -6.40 11.69 -3.15
CA PRO A 240 -5.05 12.16 -3.43
C PRO A 240 -4.95 13.67 -3.17
N VAL A 241 -3.80 14.13 -2.69
CA VAL A 241 -3.64 15.53 -2.24
C VAL A 241 -3.90 16.58 -3.32
N HIS A 242 -3.63 16.28 -4.59
CA HIS A 242 -3.90 17.18 -5.71
C HIS A 242 -5.40 17.35 -6.03
N ALA A 243 -6.27 16.50 -5.47
CA ALA A 243 -7.72 16.65 -5.58
C ALA A 243 -8.30 17.53 -4.46
N LEU A 244 -7.53 17.83 -3.40
CA LEU A 244 -8.00 18.62 -2.28
C LEU A 244 -7.99 20.12 -2.65
N PRO A 245 -9.10 20.86 -2.41
CA PRO A 245 -9.17 22.29 -2.72
C PRO A 245 -8.05 23.08 -2.02
N GLY A 246 -7.21 23.75 -2.80
CA GLY A 246 -6.18 24.64 -2.24
C GLY A 246 -4.93 23.95 -1.68
N PHE A 247 -4.70 22.65 -1.95
CA PHE A 247 -3.56 21.94 -1.35
C PHE A 247 -2.21 22.50 -1.81
N ALA A 248 -2.07 22.83 -3.10
CA ALA A 248 -0.83 23.42 -3.62
C ALA A 248 -0.63 24.87 -3.15
N GLU A 249 -1.73 25.53 -2.79
CA GLU A 249 -1.82 26.89 -2.29
C GLU A 249 -1.64 26.96 -0.76
N GLY A 250 -1.48 25.82 -0.08
CA GLY A 250 -1.25 25.76 1.37
C GLY A 250 -2.52 25.98 2.21
N TRP A 251 -3.72 25.84 1.63
CA TRP A 251 -4.98 25.99 2.34
C TRP A 251 -5.29 24.82 3.27
N VAL A 252 -4.67 23.67 3.02
CA VAL A 252 -4.92 22.45 3.77
C VAL A 252 -3.69 21.54 3.79
N THR A 253 -3.46 20.86 4.90
CA THR A 253 -2.35 19.90 5.09
C THR A 253 -2.90 18.54 5.51
N VAL A 254 -2.27 17.43 5.07
CA VAL A 254 -2.60 16.09 5.59
C VAL A 254 -1.94 15.91 6.95
N GLN A 255 -2.74 15.80 8.02
CA GLN A 255 -2.26 15.67 9.38
C GLN A 255 -3.29 14.95 10.25
N ASP A 256 -2.86 13.97 11.04
CA ASP A 256 -3.75 13.29 12.00
C ASP A 256 -4.28 14.26 13.05
N ALA A 257 -5.55 14.12 13.41
CA ALA A 257 -6.22 15.00 14.37
C ALA A 257 -5.47 15.09 15.72
N SER A 258 -4.94 13.97 16.22
CA SER A 258 -4.22 13.94 17.49
C SER A 258 -2.95 14.78 17.45
N ALA A 259 -2.27 14.83 16.30
CA ALA A 259 -1.09 15.66 16.10
C ALA A 259 -1.44 17.16 16.03
N GLN A 260 -2.64 17.51 15.56
CA GLN A 260 -3.13 18.89 15.59
C GLN A 260 -3.41 19.35 17.03
N GLY A 261 -3.85 18.44 17.90
CA GLY A 261 -4.08 18.72 19.32
C GLY A 261 -2.84 19.24 20.06
N CYS A 262 -1.62 18.92 19.58
CA CYS A 262 -0.38 19.45 20.15
C CYS A 262 -0.34 20.98 20.19
N ALA A 263 -0.96 21.65 19.21
CA ALA A 263 -1.07 23.11 19.15
C ALA A 263 -1.71 23.69 20.42
N VAL A 264 -2.78 23.03 20.87
CA VAL A 264 -3.63 23.48 21.97
C VAL A 264 -2.87 23.44 23.28
N PHE A 265 -2.02 22.43 23.46
CA PHE A 265 -1.19 22.29 24.66
C PHE A 265 0.06 23.16 24.63
N LEU A 266 0.65 23.39 23.45
CA LEU A 266 1.81 24.26 23.31
C LEU A 266 1.42 25.74 23.47
N ALA A 267 0.24 26.13 22.97
CA ALA A 267 -0.31 27.49 23.00
C ALA A 267 0.70 28.58 22.55
N PRO A 268 1.31 28.44 21.36
CA PRO A 268 2.34 29.34 20.88
C PRO A 268 1.84 30.78 20.72
N GLN A 269 2.70 31.77 20.95
CA GLN A 269 2.39 33.20 20.80
C GLN A 269 3.34 33.93 19.84
N ASN A 270 2.82 34.99 19.24
CA ASN A 270 3.61 35.86 18.37
C ASN A 270 4.81 36.47 19.11
N GLY A 271 5.99 36.38 18.51
CA GLY A 271 7.25 36.90 19.06
C GLY A 271 8.02 35.92 19.94
N GLU A 272 7.52 34.71 20.19
CA GLU A 272 8.25 33.68 20.92
C GLU A 272 9.33 33.01 20.06
N HIS A 273 10.36 32.49 20.73
CA HIS A 273 11.36 31.62 20.12
C HIS A 273 11.01 30.16 20.44
N ILE A 274 10.45 29.45 19.47
CA ILE A 274 9.95 28.08 19.65
C ILE A 274 10.89 27.08 18.98
N LEU A 275 11.23 26.01 19.69
CA LEU A 275 12.00 24.87 19.17
C LEU A 275 11.08 23.67 18.96
N ASP A 276 10.90 23.26 17.70
CA ASP A 276 10.28 21.97 17.35
C ASP A 276 11.37 20.91 17.17
N LEU A 277 11.63 20.16 18.23
CA LEU A 277 12.61 19.07 18.23
C LEU A 277 11.97 17.80 17.65
N CYS A 278 12.64 17.15 16.68
CA CYS A 278 12.10 16.04 15.87
C CYS A 278 11.00 16.48 14.88
N ALA A 279 11.15 17.67 14.29
CA ALA A 279 10.16 18.32 13.44
C ALA A 279 9.71 17.51 12.21
N ALA A 280 10.58 16.70 11.59
CA ALA A 280 10.26 16.02 10.34
C ALA A 280 8.99 15.14 10.45
N PRO A 281 8.03 15.23 9.50
CA PRO A 281 8.11 15.93 8.22
C PRO A 281 7.68 17.42 8.21
N GLY A 282 7.48 18.06 9.38
CA GLY A 282 7.24 19.51 9.52
C GLY A 282 5.82 19.89 9.92
N GLY A 283 4.88 18.95 9.93
CA GLY A 283 3.47 19.28 10.14
C GLY A 283 3.13 19.96 11.46
N LYS A 284 3.94 19.78 12.52
CA LYS A 284 3.78 20.50 13.81
C LYS A 284 4.54 21.82 13.84
N THR A 285 5.60 21.96 13.06
CA THR A 285 6.29 23.24 12.88
C THR A 285 5.33 24.25 12.26
N ASP A 286 4.60 23.85 11.21
CA ASP A 286 3.56 24.69 10.59
C ASP A 286 2.48 25.12 11.60
N ILE A 287 2.16 24.28 12.59
CA ILE A 287 1.18 24.63 13.62
C ILE A 287 1.67 25.80 14.48
N ALA A 288 2.94 25.76 14.87
CA ALA A 288 3.54 26.81 15.69
C ALA A 288 3.63 28.14 14.92
N GLU A 289 3.78 28.10 13.60
CA GLU A 289 3.76 29.29 12.74
C GLU A 289 2.36 29.90 12.58
N LEU A 290 1.30 29.10 12.76
CA LEU A 290 -0.10 29.54 12.70
C LEU A 290 -0.60 30.13 14.03
N ALA A 291 0.29 30.36 14.99
CA ALA A 291 0.04 31.11 16.21
C ALA A 291 -0.38 32.56 15.89
N GLN A 292 -1.69 32.80 15.84
CA GLN A 292 -2.29 34.14 15.77
C GLN A 292 -2.88 34.51 17.11
#